data_AF-A0A2S5WWG1-F1
#
_entry.id   AF-A0A2S5WWG1-F1
#
_cell.length_a   1.000
_cell.length_b   1.000
_cell.length_c   1.000
_cell.angle_alpha   90.00
_cell.angle_beta   90.00
_cell.angle_gamma   90.00
#
_symmetry.space_group_name_H-M   'P 1'
#
loop_
_entity.id
_entity.type
_entity.pdbx_description
1 polymer ?
#
loop_
_entity_poly.entity_id
_entity_poly.type
_entity_poly.pdbx_seq_one_letter_code
_entity_poly.pdbx_strand_id
1 'polypeptide(L)'
;MTSIYVNRQRSIEADPQARKALETLFTRMLEFGADSAPGLERVPWATDSRARLVALDGGYSALVFVLEVSPASRAAVIAGIWPAAVAREKARTLMLQLNPVNGLPELEQAASAEDAIERRAEMQRMMRSDAERSSEHFAPLSEEEQSEPGNAPELTDKPEASDDADAQWRAATERVVVEAAAKVNPIDEALGEWIGTRTQSGEVAAVFVAFEQMRAFEQGQQDQNAAGFEGIHGRFPPMDVERRIGLPQELFARAWDARTQSAFDAVVASCENEWQRLVLTRMLEQPTVDDVLAEFSLETQVVPSDPEPTAEQRDSYLRAVEATRERWDAGQFVEEPEVPGPPYLVELGLPASDAEIIASFEHPTARLQFQHSCS
;
A
#
# COMPACT_ATOMS: atom_id res chain seq x y z
N MET A 1 31.64 -4.55 10.86
CA MET A 1 30.56 -4.49 11.87
C MET A 1 29.35 -5.16 11.24
N THR A 2 28.71 -6.08 11.96
CA THR A 2 27.55 -6.81 11.45
C THR A 2 26.29 -6.04 11.81
N SER A 3 25.53 -5.60 10.80
CA SER A 3 24.23 -4.98 11.00
C SER A 3 23.14 -6.05 11.01
N ILE A 4 22.32 -6.05 12.06
CA ILE A 4 21.19 -6.97 12.21
C ILE A 4 19.92 -6.12 12.34
N TYR A 5 18.95 -6.40 11.47
CA TYR A 5 17.64 -5.77 11.45
C TYR A 5 16.58 -6.82 11.80
N VAL A 6 15.78 -6.57 12.83
CA VAL A 6 14.74 -7.50 13.27
C VAL A 6 13.37 -6.90 13.02
N ASN A 7 12.56 -7.55 12.20
CA ASN A 7 11.19 -7.12 11.96
C ASN A 7 10.37 -7.24 13.24
N ARG A 8 9.63 -6.18 13.59
CA ARG A 8 8.72 -6.15 14.74
C ARG A 8 7.39 -6.82 14.39
N GLN A 9 7.40 -8.14 14.19
CA GLN A 9 6.16 -8.89 14.01
C GLN A 9 5.51 -9.24 15.35
N ARG A 10 4.19 -9.01 15.46
CA ARG A 10 3.38 -9.44 16.62
C ARG A 10 3.46 -10.94 16.90
N SER A 11 3.68 -11.77 15.88
CA SER A 11 3.86 -13.23 16.01
C SER A 11 5.04 -13.58 16.93
N ILE A 12 6.10 -12.76 16.92
CA ILE A 12 7.27 -12.91 17.79
C ILE A 12 7.01 -12.33 19.18
N GLU A 13 6.27 -11.22 19.25
CA GLU A 13 6.00 -10.53 20.52
C GLU A 13 4.97 -11.24 21.41
N ALA A 14 4.01 -11.94 20.80
CA ALA A 14 2.93 -12.61 21.51
C ALA A 14 3.34 -13.99 22.08
N ASP A 15 4.38 -14.62 21.54
CA ASP A 15 4.84 -15.96 21.94
C ASP A 15 6.15 -15.86 22.76
N PRO A 16 6.14 -16.13 24.08
CA PRO A 16 7.33 -16.09 24.92
C PRO A 16 8.44 -17.04 24.45
N GLN A 17 8.08 -18.17 23.83
CA GLN A 17 9.04 -19.11 23.30
C GLN A 17 9.71 -18.57 22.04
N ALA A 18 8.93 -17.92 21.16
CA ALA A 18 9.47 -17.23 19.98
C ALA A 18 10.41 -16.08 20.38
N ARG A 19 10.06 -15.30 21.41
CA ARG A 19 10.94 -14.23 21.94
C ARG A 19 12.28 -14.78 22.46
N LYS A 20 12.25 -15.84 23.27
CA LYS A 20 13.49 -16.49 23.76
C LYS A 20 14.32 -17.06 22.61
N ALA A 21 13.67 -17.63 21.61
CA ALA A 21 14.32 -18.16 20.42
C ALA A 21 14.97 -17.05 19.58
N LEU A 22 14.32 -15.88 19.48
CA LEU A 22 14.88 -14.68 18.84
C LEU A 22 16.13 -14.20 19.55
N GLU A 23 16.10 -14.04 20.88
CA GLU A 23 17.26 -13.62 21.67
C GLU A 23 18.45 -14.56 21.46
N THR A 24 18.18 -15.87 21.44
CA THR A 24 19.21 -16.90 21.18
C THR A 24 19.81 -16.76 19.78
N LEU A 25 18.98 -16.55 18.76
CA LEU A 25 19.44 -16.33 17.39
C LEU A 25 20.28 -15.06 17.28
N PHE A 26 19.82 -14.00 17.91
CA PHE A 26 20.46 -12.70 17.89
C PHE A 26 21.87 -12.77 18.48
N THR A 27 22.04 -13.41 19.64
CA THR A 27 23.37 -13.67 20.23
C THR A 27 24.27 -14.45 19.28
N ARG A 28 23.77 -15.52 18.63
CA ARG A 28 24.55 -16.30 17.67
C ARG A 28 25.01 -15.46 16.48
N MET A 29 24.16 -14.59 15.94
CA MET A 29 24.54 -13.74 14.81
C MET A 29 25.56 -12.68 15.18
N LEU A 30 25.52 -12.15 16.40
CA LEU A 30 26.55 -11.24 16.90
C LEU A 30 27.90 -11.95 17.10
N GLU A 31 27.89 -13.21 17.56
CA GLU A 31 29.11 -13.99 17.80
C GLU A 31 29.78 -14.47 16.51
N PHE A 32 29.00 -14.96 15.54
CA PHE A 32 29.53 -15.63 14.35
C PHE A 32 29.43 -14.79 13.07
N GLY A 33 28.60 -13.75 13.04
CA GLY A 33 28.30 -12.95 11.86
C GLY A 33 26.97 -13.31 11.19
N ALA A 34 26.46 -12.38 10.37
CA ALA A 34 25.13 -12.46 9.72
C ALA A 34 24.94 -13.66 8.78
N ASP A 35 26.02 -14.13 8.14
CA ASP A 35 26.00 -15.21 7.14
C ASP A 35 26.62 -16.52 7.63
N SER A 36 27.19 -16.51 8.84
CA SER A 36 28.03 -17.58 9.36
C SER A 36 27.48 -18.16 10.67
N ALA A 37 26.31 -17.68 11.12
CA ALA A 37 25.61 -18.22 12.27
C ALA A 37 25.36 -19.75 12.11
N PRO A 38 25.73 -20.58 13.10
CA PRO A 38 25.54 -22.02 13.02
C PRO A 38 24.07 -22.40 12.77
N GLY A 39 23.85 -23.30 11.79
CA GLY A 39 22.52 -23.77 11.41
C GLY A 39 21.77 -22.86 10.43
N LEU A 40 22.43 -21.84 9.87
CA LEU A 40 21.90 -21.02 8.78
C LEU A 40 21.96 -21.80 7.46
N GLU A 41 20.81 -22.16 6.92
CA GLU A 41 20.69 -23.01 5.74
C GLU A 41 19.94 -22.30 4.60
N ARG A 42 20.40 -22.52 3.37
CA ARG A 42 19.65 -22.10 2.17
C ARG A 42 18.36 -22.88 2.10
N VAL A 43 17.28 -22.17 1.77
CA VAL A 43 15.98 -22.81 1.57
C VAL A 43 15.83 -23.20 0.10
N PRO A 44 15.62 -24.48 -0.21
CA PRO A 44 15.31 -24.90 -1.57
C PRO A 44 14.01 -24.24 -2.07
N TRP A 45 14.06 -23.69 -3.27
CA TRP A 45 12.92 -23.02 -3.93
C TRP A 45 12.36 -21.82 -3.17
N ALA A 46 13.18 -21.14 -2.37
CA ALA A 46 12.77 -19.83 -1.85
C ALA A 46 12.56 -18.84 -2.99
N THR A 47 11.54 -17.98 -2.83
CA THR A 47 11.27 -16.87 -3.74
C THR A 47 12.44 -15.90 -3.77
N ASP A 48 13.01 -15.62 -2.60
CA ASP A 48 14.17 -14.76 -2.47
C ASP A 48 15.44 -15.59 -2.32
N SER A 49 16.41 -15.39 -3.20
CA SER A 49 17.69 -16.10 -3.16
C SER A 49 18.52 -15.80 -1.90
N ARG A 50 18.21 -14.71 -1.18
CA ARG A 50 18.85 -14.31 0.08
C ARG A 50 18.24 -14.99 1.30
N ALA A 51 17.08 -15.65 1.14
CA ALA A 51 16.38 -16.31 2.23
C ALA A 51 17.18 -17.50 2.78
N ARG A 52 17.30 -17.53 4.10
CA ARG A 52 17.89 -18.60 4.89
C ARG A 52 16.97 -18.96 6.04
N LEU A 53 17.02 -20.21 6.48
CA LEU A 53 16.38 -20.64 7.71
C LEU A 53 17.43 -20.95 8.78
N VAL A 54 17.11 -20.62 10.02
CA VAL A 54 17.85 -21.09 11.19
C VAL A 54 16.90 -21.89 12.06
N ALA A 55 17.26 -23.15 12.32
CA ALA A 55 16.52 -23.99 13.25
C ALA A 55 16.70 -23.46 14.68
N LEU A 56 15.59 -23.31 15.40
CA LEU A 56 15.53 -22.88 16.79
C LEU A 56 14.90 -23.96 17.66
N ASP A 57 15.03 -23.80 18.98
CA ASP A 57 14.52 -24.76 19.93
C ASP A 57 12.99 -24.88 19.87
N GLY A 58 12.49 -26.07 20.20
CA GLY A 58 11.06 -26.36 20.29
C GLY A 58 10.32 -26.37 18.95
N GLY A 59 11.02 -26.65 17.85
CA GLY A 59 10.42 -26.86 16.53
C GLY A 59 10.15 -25.59 15.73
N TYR A 60 10.73 -24.46 16.16
CA TYR A 60 10.64 -23.19 15.45
C TYR A 60 11.79 -23.00 14.47
N SER A 61 11.64 -22.09 13.53
CA SER A 61 12.71 -21.63 12.65
C SER A 61 12.54 -20.14 12.37
N ALA A 62 13.66 -19.43 12.32
CA ALA A 62 13.70 -18.04 11.87
C ALA A 62 13.93 -17.98 10.36
N LEU A 63 13.23 -17.08 9.69
CA LEU A 63 13.55 -16.66 8.33
C LEU A 63 14.46 -15.44 8.37
N VAL A 64 15.58 -15.53 7.66
CA VAL A 64 16.61 -14.50 7.62
C VAL A 64 16.94 -14.20 6.16
N PHE A 65 16.95 -12.94 5.78
CA PHE A 65 17.54 -12.49 4.52
C PHE A 65 18.96 -12.01 4.77
N VAL A 66 19.93 -12.59 4.07
CA VAL A 66 21.35 -12.20 4.17
C VAL A 66 21.67 -11.24 3.03
N LEU A 67 22.04 -10.02 3.38
CA LEU A 67 22.36 -8.93 2.45
C LEU A 67 23.87 -8.72 2.35
N GLU A 68 24.37 -8.47 1.15
CA GLU A 68 25.74 -8.08 0.87
C GLU A 68 25.94 -6.57 1.05
N VAL A 69 26.69 -6.18 2.07
CA VAL A 69 27.09 -4.77 2.31
C VAL A 69 28.33 -4.43 1.49
N SER A 70 29.28 -5.37 1.45
CA SER A 70 30.52 -5.31 0.68
C SER A 70 31.06 -6.73 0.52
N PRO A 71 32.05 -7.01 -0.34
CA PRO A 71 32.61 -8.36 -0.50
C PRO A 71 33.06 -9.05 0.79
N ALA A 72 33.36 -8.29 1.85
CA ALA A 72 33.82 -8.78 3.14
C ALA A 72 32.81 -8.61 4.29
N SER A 73 31.62 -8.05 4.02
CA SER A 73 30.65 -7.73 5.06
C SER A 73 29.23 -8.09 4.64
N ARG A 74 28.46 -8.58 5.62
CA ARG A 74 27.08 -9.01 5.45
C ARG A 74 26.18 -8.38 6.52
N ALA A 75 24.95 -8.10 6.15
CA ALA A 75 23.87 -7.72 7.06
C ALA A 75 22.81 -8.83 7.09
N ALA A 76 22.09 -8.94 8.20
CA ALA A 76 20.99 -9.89 8.35
C ALA A 76 19.68 -9.15 8.61
N VAL A 77 18.62 -9.55 7.90
CA VAL A 77 17.26 -9.11 8.16
C VAL A 77 16.45 -10.30 8.65
N ILE A 78 16.14 -10.33 9.93
CA ILE A 78 15.28 -11.35 10.54
C ILE A 78 13.83 -10.97 10.25
N ALA A 79 13.20 -11.71 9.35
CA ALA A 79 11.84 -11.45 8.89
C ALA A 79 10.79 -11.87 9.93
N GLY A 80 11.06 -12.98 10.62
CA GLY A 80 10.22 -13.49 11.70
C GLY A 80 10.59 -14.91 12.14
N ILE A 81 9.81 -15.43 13.08
CA ILE A 81 9.98 -16.77 13.67
C ILE A 81 8.64 -17.49 13.65
N TRP A 82 8.64 -18.73 13.14
CA TRP A 82 7.43 -19.56 13.03
C TRP A 82 7.75 -21.02 13.33
N PRO A 83 6.75 -21.89 13.52
CA PRO A 83 6.95 -23.33 13.41
C PRO A 83 7.66 -23.69 12.10
N ALA A 84 8.59 -24.64 12.14
CA ALA A 84 9.52 -24.89 11.03
C ALA A 84 8.84 -25.13 9.66
N ALA A 85 7.67 -25.79 9.65
CA ALA A 85 6.90 -25.99 8.42
C ALA A 85 6.37 -24.66 7.85
N VAL A 86 5.85 -23.79 8.71
CA VAL A 86 5.35 -22.46 8.33
C VAL A 86 6.50 -21.55 7.88
N ALA A 87 7.65 -21.60 8.56
CA ALA A 87 8.83 -20.82 8.17
C ALA A 87 9.33 -21.20 6.75
N ARG A 88 9.30 -22.50 6.40
CA ARG A 88 9.63 -22.95 5.04
C ARG A 88 8.63 -22.45 4.01
N GLU A 89 7.35 -22.44 4.34
CA GLU A 89 6.32 -21.90 3.45
C GLU A 89 6.51 -20.40 3.25
N LYS A 90 6.73 -19.65 4.35
CA LYS A 90 7.05 -18.22 4.29
C LYS A 90 8.28 -17.94 3.44
N ALA A 91 9.34 -18.75 3.51
CA ALA A 91 10.52 -18.59 2.65
C ALA A 91 10.23 -18.80 1.15
N ARG A 92 9.21 -19.58 0.80
CA ARG A 92 8.77 -19.84 -0.59
C ARG A 92 7.76 -18.83 -1.12
N THR A 93 7.37 -17.86 -0.29
CA THR A 93 6.40 -16.84 -0.69
C THR A 93 6.86 -15.43 -0.36
N LEU A 94 7.77 -15.25 0.60
CA LEU A 94 8.23 -13.92 1.02
C LEU A 94 9.48 -13.49 0.27
N MET A 95 9.46 -12.24 -0.17
CA MET A 95 10.59 -11.53 -0.76
C MET A 95 10.84 -10.23 0.01
N LEU A 96 12.11 -9.93 0.29
CA LEU A 96 12.50 -8.66 0.88
C LEU A 96 12.76 -7.65 -0.25
N GLN A 97 12.08 -6.52 -0.25
CA GLN A 97 12.26 -5.52 -1.30
C GLN A 97 12.00 -4.11 -0.78
N LEU A 98 12.09 -3.13 -1.67
CA LEU A 98 11.68 -1.75 -1.36
C LEU A 98 10.33 -1.43 -1.96
N ASN A 99 9.49 -0.75 -1.20
CA ASN A 99 8.30 -0.13 -1.75
C ASN A 99 8.74 0.94 -2.78
N PRO A 100 8.27 0.89 -4.05
CA PRO A 100 8.69 1.83 -5.07
C PRO A 100 8.18 3.26 -4.86
N VAL A 101 7.15 3.45 -4.03
CA VAL A 101 6.53 4.75 -3.75
C VAL A 101 7.27 5.50 -2.64
N ASN A 102 7.51 4.83 -1.51
CA ASN A 102 8.07 5.48 -0.32
C ASN A 102 9.48 4.99 0.04
N GLY A 103 10.03 4.01 -0.69
CA GLY A 103 11.38 3.48 -0.47
C GLY A 103 11.54 2.65 0.81
N LEU A 104 10.47 2.29 1.50
CA LEU A 104 10.53 1.50 2.73
C LEU A 104 10.83 0.03 2.45
N PRO A 105 11.61 -0.66 3.32
CA PRO A 105 11.82 -2.09 3.21
C PRO A 105 10.53 -2.86 3.56
N GLU A 106 10.14 -3.78 2.69
CA GLU A 106 8.92 -4.57 2.78
C GLU A 106 9.16 -6.07 2.61
N LEU A 107 8.37 -6.85 3.33
CA LEU A 107 8.18 -8.27 3.10
C LEU A 107 6.95 -8.46 2.20
N GLU A 108 7.17 -8.62 0.89
CA GLU A 108 6.09 -8.89 -0.07
C GLU A 108 5.81 -10.39 -0.14
N GLN A 109 4.52 -10.75 -0.21
CA GLN A 109 4.08 -12.10 -0.59
C GLN A 109 3.93 -12.22 -2.11
N ALA A 110 4.71 -13.11 -2.72
CA ALA A 110 4.68 -13.41 -4.14
C ALA A 110 4.70 -14.92 -4.39
N ALA A 111 4.05 -15.34 -5.48
CA ALA A 111 4.02 -16.76 -5.87
C ALA A 111 5.35 -17.22 -6.49
N SER A 112 6.13 -16.29 -7.05
CA SER A 112 7.47 -16.50 -7.58
C SER A 112 8.30 -15.20 -7.51
N ALA A 113 9.60 -15.30 -7.77
CA ALA A 113 10.49 -14.14 -7.83
C ALA A 113 10.13 -13.24 -9.02
N GLU A 114 9.80 -13.87 -10.14
CA GLU A 114 9.35 -13.22 -11.36
C GLU A 114 8.05 -12.43 -11.14
N ASP A 115 7.09 -12.99 -10.40
CA ASP A 115 5.83 -12.28 -10.09
C ASP A 115 6.07 -11.03 -9.24
N ALA A 116 6.96 -11.10 -8.24
CA ALA A 116 7.32 -9.94 -7.42
C ALA A 116 7.99 -8.84 -8.26
N ILE A 117 8.93 -9.25 -9.12
CA ILE A 117 9.64 -8.38 -10.06
C ILE A 117 8.65 -7.69 -11.01
N GLU A 118 7.68 -8.43 -11.57
CA GLU A 118 6.68 -7.89 -12.49
C GLU A 118 5.77 -6.87 -11.81
N ARG A 119 5.26 -7.16 -10.60
CA ARG A 119 4.42 -6.22 -9.84
C ARG A 119 5.17 -4.94 -9.50
N ARG A 120 6.43 -5.07 -9.07
CA ARG A 120 7.31 -3.91 -8.84
C ARG A 120 7.48 -3.10 -10.12
N ALA A 121 7.77 -3.76 -11.24
CA ALA A 121 7.93 -3.10 -12.54
C ALA A 121 6.67 -2.34 -12.97
N GLU A 122 5.49 -2.94 -12.75
CA GLU A 122 4.20 -2.33 -13.04
C GLU A 122 3.97 -1.08 -12.20
N MET A 123 4.22 -1.15 -10.90
CA MET A 123 4.09 -0.02 -10.00
C MET A 123 5.05 1.13 -10.40
N GLN A 124 6.31 0.81 -10.70
CA GLN A 124 7.28 1.81 -11.16
C GLN A 124 6.90 2.42 -12.52
N ARG A 125 6.36 1.62 -13.45
CA ARG A 125 5.82 2.11 -14.74
C ARG A 125 4.67 3.10 -14.52
N MET A 126 3.74 2.78 -13.63
CA MET A 126 2.63 3.66 -13.28
C MET A 126 3.13 4.99 -12.71
N MET A 127 4.06 4.94 -11.74
CA MET A 127 4.65 6.15 -11.15
C MET A 127 5.37 7.03 -12.18
N ARG A 128 6.15 6.44 -13.07
CA ARG A 128 6.87 7.18 -14.12
C ARG A 128 5.91 7.89 -15.07
N SER A 129 4.85 7.20 -15.48
CA SER A 129 3.83 7.78 -16.38
C SER A 129 3.12 9.00 -15.77
N ASP A 130 2.90 9.01 -14.45
CA ASP A 130 2.29 10.14 -13.75
C ASP A 130 3.28 11.30 -13.54
N ALA A 131 4.55 10.99 -13.26
CA ALA A 131 5.59 12.01 -13.16
C ALA A 131 5.76 12.74 -14.50
N GLU A 132 5.74 12.00 -15.61
CA GLU A 132 5.76 12.55 -16.97
C GLU A 132 4.53 13.43 -17.23
N ARG A 133 3.31 12.96 -16.93
CA ARG A 133 2.08 13.78 -17.06
C ARG A 133 2.10 15.04 -16.20
N SER A 134 2.61 14.93 -14.97
CA SER A 134 2.73 16.07 -14.05
C SER A 134 3.74 17.09 -14.56
N SER A 135 4.83 16.63 -15.20
CA SER A 135 5.82 17.50 -15.83
C SER A 135 5.30 18.19 -17.09
N GLU A 136 4.45 17.53 -17.88
CA GLU A 136 3.78 18.11 -19.05
C GLU A 136 2.74 19.18 -18.66
N HIS A 137 2.08 19.04 -17.51
CA HIS A 137 1.15 20.05 -16.98
C HIS A 137 1.85 21.26 -16.31
N PHE A 138 3.17 21.19 -16.08
CA PHE A 138 4.00 22.28 -15.57
C PHE A 138 4.92 22.88 -16.62
N ALA A 139 4.69 22.62 -17.92
CA ALA A 139 5.20 23.53 -18.94
C ALA A 139 4.59 24.92 -18.66
N PRO A 140 5.39 25.98 -18.44
CA PRO A 140 4.84 27.30 -18.17
C PRO A 140 4.00 27.68 -19.38
N LEU A 141 2.68 27.73 -19.18
CA LEU A 141 1.78 28.39 -20.12
C LEU A 141 2.36 29.80 -20.30
N SER A 142 2.82 30.11 -21.51
CA SER A 142 3.22 31.45 -21.89
C SER A 142 2.12 32.43 -21.47
N GLU A 143 2.49 33.61 -20.97
CA GLU A 143 1.63 34.65 -20.38
C GLU A 143 0.46 35.14 -21.28
N GLU A 144 0.29 34.58 -22.48
CA GLU A 144 -0.72 34.97 -23.46
C GLU A 144 -2.07 34.22 -23.33
N GLU A 145 -2.18 33.14 -22.56
CA GLU A 145 -3.45 32.37 -22.45
C GLU A 145 -4.30 32.70 -21.20
N GLN A 146 -3.91 33.68 -20.37
CA GLN A 146 -4.69 34.08 -19.18
C GLN A 146 -5.78 35.15 -19.44
N SER A 147 -6.17 35.38 -20.70
CA SER A 147 -7.17 36.40 -21.04
C SER A 147 -8.33 35.87 -21.87
N GLU A 148 -9.18 35.02 -21.30
CA GLU A 148 -10.60 34.93 -21.70
C GLU A 148 -11.52 34.65 -20.50
N PRO A 149 -12.44 35.56 -20.13
CA PRO A 149 -13.51 35.27 -19.18
C PRO A 149 -14.69 34.65 -19.93
N GLY A 150 -14.75 33.33 -19.98
CA GLY A 150 -15.85 32.57 -20.58
C GLY A 150 -16.97 32.28 -19.57
N ASN A 151 -18.13 32.90 -19.79
CA ASN A 151 -19.41 32.73 -19.09
C ASN A 151 -19.73 31.29 -18.64
N ALA A 152 -20.04 31.12 -17.35
CA ALA A 152 -20.81 29.98 -16.85
C ALA A 152 -22.32 30.23 -17.06
N PRO A 153 -23.07 29.30 -17.67
CA PRO A 153 -24.52 29.41 -17.70
C PRO A 153 -25.11 29.02 -16.34
N GLU A 154 -25.92 29.92 -15.81
CA GLU A 154 -26.70 29.77 -14.58
C GLU A 154 -27.83 28.75 -14.82
N LEU A 155 -27.70 27.55 -14.24
CA LEU A 155 -28.74 26.51 -14.24
C LEU A 155 -29.76 26.82 -13.14
N THR A 156 -30.78 27.60 -13.49
CA THR A 156 -32.01 27.72 -12.70
C THR A 156 -33.14 27.03 -13.44
N ASP A 157 -33.44 25.79 -13.07
CA ASP A 157 -34.75 25.20 -13.32
C ASP A 157 -35.10 24.23 -12.18
N LYS A 158 -36.00 24.68 -11.30
CA LYS A 158 -36.75 23.81 -10.39
C LYS A 158 -37.89 23.21 -11.22
N PRO A 159 -38.01 21.88 -11.36
CA PRO A 159 -39.12 21.30 -12.08
C PRO A 159 -40.41 21.50 -11.27
N GLU A 160 -41.34 22.30 -11.80
CA GLU A 160 -42.72 22.34 -11.32
C GLU A 160 -43.36 20.95 -11.50
N ALA A 161 -44.08 20.48 -10.49
CA ALA A 161 -44.81 19.22 -10.53
C ALA A 161 -45.87 19.28 -11.64
N SER A 162 -45.76 18.39 -12.63
CA SER A 162 -46.73 18.23 -13.72
C SER A 162 -48.02 17.59 -13.20
N ASP A 163 -49.18 18.08 -13.65
CA ASP A 163 -50.52 17.54 -13.34
C ASP A 163 -50.64 16.03 -13.62
N ASP A 164 -49.84 15.49 -14.55
CA ASP A 164 -49.77 14.05 -14.85
C ASP A 164 -49.17 13.24 -13.70
N ALA A 165 -48.23 13.80 -12.95
CA ALA A 165 -47.59 13.11 -11.82
C ALA A 165 -48.58 12.95 -10.66
N ASP A 166 -49.43 13.94 -10.42
CA ASP A 166 -50.47 13.90 -9.39
C ASP A 166 -51.56 12.87 -9.73
N ALA A 167 -51.93 12.76 -11.01
CA ALA A 167 -52.88 11.76 -11.47
C ALA A 167 -52.32 10.33 -11.32
N GLN A 168 -51.05 10.13 -11.70
CA GLN A 168 -50.37 8.84 -11.55
C GLN A 168 -50.20 8.45 -10.08
N TRP A 169 -49.90 9.42 -9.20
CA TRP A 169 -49.80 9.21 -7.76
C TRP A 169 -51.12 8.72 -7.15
N ARG A 170 -52.23 9.41 -7.44
CA ARG A 170 -53.57 8.99 -6.94
C ARG A 170 -53.95 7.59 -7.41
N ALA A 171 -53.71 7.29 -8.69
CA ALA A 171 -53.99 5.96 -9.24
C ALA A 171 -53.11 4.87 -8.63
N ALA A 172 -51.89 5.19 -8.19
CA ALA A 172 -51.00 4.26 -7.52
C ALA A 172 -51.43 4.01 -6.06
N THR A 173 -51.77 5.05 -5.30
CA THR A 173 -52.22 4.91 -3.91
C THR A 173 -53.56 4.16 -3.82
N GLU A 174 -54.51 4.45 -4.71
CA GLU A 174 -55.81 3.76 -4.73
C GLU A 174 -55.67 2.25 -5.00
N ARG A 175 -54.78 1.85 -5.91
CA ARG A 175 -54.46 0.43 -6.16
C ARG A 175 -54.01 -0.29 -4.88
N VAL A 176 -53.13 0.35 -4.11
CA VAL A 176 -52.58 -0.21 -2.87
C VAL A 176 -53.65 -0.29 -1.77
N VAL A 177 -54.52 0.71 -1.65
CA VAL A 177 -55.65 0.69 -0.69
C VAL A 177 -56.60 -0.47 -1.00
N VAL A 178 -56.96 -0.66 -2.27
CA VAL A 178 -57.85 -1.75 -2.69
C VAL A 178 -57.21 -3.12 -2.43
N GLU A 179 -55.92 -3.27 -2.73
CA GLU A 179 -55.19 -4.52 -2.47
C GLU A 179 -55.08 -4.83 -0.98
N ALA A 180 -54.82 -3.83 -0.14
CA ALA A 180 -54.72 -3.98 1.31
C ALA A 180 -56.07 -4.35 1.95
N ALA A 181 -57.16 -3.71 1.48
CA ALA A 181 -58.52 -4.06 1.90
C ALA A 181 -58.90 -5.51 1.55
N ALA A 182 -58.46 -6.00 0.39
CA ALA A 182 -58.69 -7.39 -0.03
C ALA A 182 -57.93 -8.42 0.83
N LYS A 183 -56.83 -8.02 1.48
CA LYS A 183 -56.01 -8.87 2.35
C LYS A 183 -56.40 -8.83 3.83
N VAL A 184 -57.56 -8.24 4.18
CA VAL A 184 -58.04 -8.06 5.56
C VAL A 184 -57.07 -7.22 6.41
N ASN A 185 -56.35 -6.30 5.78
CA ASN A 185 -55.42 -5.40 6.46
C ASN A 185 -55.65 -3.98 5.94
N PRO A 186 -56.76 -3.31 6.33
CA PRO A 186 -57.07 -1.98 5.81
C PRO A 186 -55.98 -1.00 6.23
N ILE A 187 -55.59 -0.13 5.29
CA ILE A 187 -54.63 0.94 5.55
C ILE A 187 -55.30 1.99 6.45
N ASP A 188 -54.72 2.23 7.62
CA ASP A 188 -55.04 3.36 8.45
C ASP A 188 -54.03 4.47 8.16
N GLU A 189 -54.45 5.47 7.39
CA GLU A 189 -53.59 6.60 6.98
C GLU A 189 -53.10 7.42 8.17
N ALA A 190 -53.72 7.32 9.36
CA ALA A 190 -53.24 7.98 10.57
C ALA A 190 -52.00 7.28 11.18
N LEU A 191 -51.68 6.06 10.75
CA LEU A 191 -50.63 5.20 11.32
C LEU A 191 -49.43 4.99 10.39
N GLY A 192 -49.27 5.78 9.34
CA GLY A 192 -48.13 5.66 8.42
C GLY A 192 -48.06 6.77 7.39
N GLU A 193 -47.17 6.60 6.43
CA GLU A 193 -46.93 7.55 5.34
C GLU A 193 -46.89 6.85 3.98
N TRP A 194 -47.30 7.56 2.93
CA TRP A 194 -47.21 7.11 1.55
C TRP A 194 -45.86 7.48 0.95
N ILE A 195 -45.09 6.48 0.50
CA ILE A 195 -43.83 6.68 -0.20
C ILE A 195 -44.04 6.43 -1.68
N GLY A 196 -43.67 7.43 -2.49
CA GLY A 196 -43.70 7.34 -3.93
C GLY A 196 -42.33 7.14 -4.54
N THR A 197 -42.22 6.15 -5.42
CA THR A 197 -41.02 5.95 -6.21
C THR A 197 -41.39 5.97 -7.69
N ARG A 198 -40.56 6.61 -8.51
CA ARG A 198 -40.69 6.53 -9.96
C ARG A 198 -39.81 5.40 -10.44
N THR A 199 -40.42 4.43 -11.11
CA THR A 199 -39.70 3.31 -11.72
C THR A 199 -38.89 3.78 -12.94
N GLN A 200 -37.94 2.96 -13.41
CA GLN A 200 -37.13 3.28 -14.59
C GLN A 200 -37.96 3.45 -15.88
N SER A 201 -39.16 2.87 -15.93
CA SER A 201 -40.12 3.05 -17.03
C SER A 201 -40.94 4.34 -16.92
N GLY A 202 -40.72 5.13 -15.86
CA GLY A 202 -41.46 6.38 -15.61
C GLY A 202 -42.77 6.20 -14.86
N GLU A 203 -43.21 4.98 -14.56
CA GLU A 203 -44.43 4.73 -13.77
C GLU A 203 -44.22 5.07 -12.29
N VAL A 204 -45.19 5.74 -11.69
CA VAL A 204 -45.22 6.02 -10.25
C VAL A 204 -45.75 4.80 -9.50
N ALA A 205 -44.94 4.25 -8.63
CA ALA A 205 -45.31 3.22 -7.67
C ALA A 205 -45.48 3.86 -6.29
N ALA A 206 -46.59 3.54 -5.61
CA ALA A 206 -46.85 3.97 -4.24
C ALA A 206 -46.71 2.77 -3.30
N VAL A 207 -46.17 3.01 -2.11
CA VAL A 207 -46.14 2.04 -1.01
C VAL A 207 -46.56 2.76 0.26
N PHE A 208 -47.46 2.15 1.02
CA PHE A 208 -47.80 2.63 2.36
C PHE A 208 -46.89 1.97 3.38
N VAL A 209 -46.21 2.77 4.20
CA VAL A 209 -45.33 2.27 5.26
C VAL A 209 -45.88 2.72 6.60
N ALA A 210 -46.22 1.76 7.46
CA ALA A 210 -46.71 2.08 8.80
C ALA A 210 -45.59 2.68 9.67
N PHE A 211 -45.91 3.61 10.56
CA PHE A 211 -44.94 4.21 11.49
C PHE A 211 -44.26 3.18 12.39
N GLU A 212 -44.93 2.07 12.71
CA GLU A 212 -44.29 0.94 13.42
C GLU A 212 -43.24 0.23 12.57
N GLN A 213 -43.46 0.10 11.26
CA GLN A 213 -42.48 -0.47 10.32
C GLN A 213 -41.33 0.49 10.07
N MET A 214 -41.60 1.80 9.95
CA MET A 214 -40.57 2.83 9.92
C MET A 214 -39.74 2.80 11.20
N ARG A 215 -40.37 2.75 12.38
CA ARG A 215 -39.66 2.69 13.65
C ARG A 215 -38.86 1.40 13.80
N ALA A 216 -39.38 0.25 13.34
CA ALA A 216 -38.64 -1.01 13.34
C ALA A 216 -37.47 -1.00 12.34
N PHE A 217 -37.60 -0.33 11.20
CA PHE A 217 -36.52 -0.11 10.24
C PHE A 217 -35.48 0.88 10.78
N GLU A 218 -35.90 1.98 11.40
CA GLU A 218 -35.06 2.96 12.08
C GLU A 218 -34.35 2.34 13.28
N GLN A 219 -35.02 1.48 14.06
CA GLN A 219 -34.40 0.72 15.15
C GLN A 219 -33.46 -0.36 14.62
N GLY A 220 -33.79 -1.04 13.52
CA GLY A 220 -32.87 -1.98 12.85
C GLY A 220 -31.64 -1.29 12.24
N GLN A 221 -31.78 -0.05 11.74
CA GLN A 221 -30.66 0.78 11.31
C GLN A 221 -29.91 1.39 12.50
N GLN A 222 -30.59 1.77 13.59
CA GLN A 222 -29.97 2.29 14.81
C GLN A 222 -29.24 1.19 15.57
N ASP A 223 -29.70 -0.06 15.59
CA ASP A 223 -28.99 -1.19 16.20
C ASP A 223 -27.79 -1.64 15.33
N GLN A 224 -27.83 -1.38 14.01
CA GLN A 224 -26.64 -1.50 13.13
C GLN A 224 -25.68 -0.30 13.24
N ASN A 225 -26.17 0.88 13.66
CA ASN A 225 -25.40 2.12 13.80
C ASN A 225 -25.13 2.54 15.25
N ALA A 226 -25.49 1.73 16.26
CA ALA A 226 -25.22 2.02 17.66
C ALA A 226 -23.73 1.75 17.94
N ALA A 227 -22.95 2.83 17.84
CA ALA A 227 -21.49 2.90 17.66
C ALA A 227 -21.04 2.55 16.22
N GLY A 228 -21.62 3.22 15.22
CA GLY A 228 -21.22 3.11 13.81
C GLY A 228 -19.71 3.27 13.64
N PHE A 229 -19.04 2.18 13.31
CA PHE A 229 -17.64 2.20 12.90
C PHE A 229 -17.57 2.95 11.56
N GLU A 230 -17.16 4.22 11.61
CA GLU A 230 -17.02 5.05 10.41
C GLU A 230 -15.91 4.55 9.48
N GLY A 231 -15.00 3.69 9.95
CA GLY A 231 -13.92 3.12 9.15
C GLY A 231 -13.11 4.17 8.38
N ILE A 232 -12.57 3.78 7.22
CA ILE A 232 -11.81 4.69 6.33
C ILE A 232 -12.52 4.96 4.99
N HIS A 233 -13.76 4.46 4.83
CA HIS A 233 -14.49 4.49 3.57
C HIS A 233 -14.92 5.92 3.17
N GLY A 234 -14.73 6.26 1.90
CA GLY A 234 -15.10 7.56 1.32
C GLY A 234 -14.19 8.74 1.70
N ARG A 235 -13.12 8.52 2.49
CA ARG A 235 -12.24 9.59 3.01
C ARG A 235 -10.91 9.72 2.31
N PHE A 236 -10.37 8.60 1.83
CA PHE A 236 -9.06 8.56 1.17
C PHE A 236 -9.23 8.16 -0.30
N PRO A 237 -8.81 8.99 -1.26
CA PRO A 237 -8.84 8.61 -2.67
C PRO A 237 -7.95 7.37 -2.88
N PRO A 238 -8.46 6.26 -3.46
CA PRO A 238 -7.67 5.04 -3.63
C PRO A 238 -6.36 5.27 -4.39
N MET A 239 -6.38 6.17 -5.39
CA MET A 239 -5.17 6.53 -6.14
C MET A 239 -4.13 7.22 -5.26
N ASP A 240 -4.53 8.10 -4.33
CA ASP A 240 -3.57 8.78 -3.45
C ASP A 240 -2.95 7.81 -2.45
N VAL A 241 -3.73 6.85 -1.96
CA VAL A 241 -3.24 5.84 -1.03
C VAL A 241 -2.24 4.89 -1.70
N GLU A 242 -2.54 4.46 -2.92
CA GLU A 242 -1.66 3.60 -3.68
C GLU A 242 -0.40 4.34 -4.16
N ARG A 243 -0.55 5.55 -4.71
CA ARG A 243 0.54 6.24 -5.43
C ARG A 243 1.35 7.22 -4.59
N ARG A 244 0.79 7.74 -3.49
CA ARG A 244 1.49 8.69 -2.62
C ARG A 244 1.93 8.03 -1.32
N ILE A 245 1.04 7.26 -0.68
CA ILE A 245 1.37 6.56 0.57
C ILE A 245 2.15 5.27 0.27
N GLY A 246 1.83 4.59 -0.84
CA GLY A 246 2.47 3.32 -1.21
C GLY A 246 1.82 2.10 -0.58
N LEU A 247 0.58 2.20 -0.07
CA LEU A 247 -0.12 1.04 0.46
C LEU A 247 -0.57 0.12 -0.69
N PRO A 248 -0.35 -1.21 -0.61
CA PRO A 248 -0.84 -2.13 -1.62
C PRO A 248 -2.35 -2.03 -1.82
N GLN A 249 -2.81 -2.00 -3.07
CA GLN A 249 -4.21 -1.83 -3.42
C GLN A 249 -5.11 -2.86 -2.74
N GLU A 250 -4.71 -4.14 -2.74
CA GLU A 250 -5.48 -5.22 -2.11
C GLU A 250 -5.62 -5.04 -0.59
N LEU A 251 -4.55 -4.57 0.07
CA LEU A 251 -4.56 -4.31 1.50
C LEU A 251 -5.50 -3.14 1.82
N PHE A 252 -5.40 -2.05 1.06
CA PHE A 252 -6.25 -0.89 1.23
C PHE A 252 -7.72 -1.20 0.94
N ALA A 253 -8.03 -1.94 -0.13
CA ALA A 253 -9.39 -2.34 -0.48
C ALA A 253 -10.05 -3.15 0.65
N ARG A 254 -9.32 -4.10 1.24
CA ARG A 254 -9.81 -4.87 2.41
C ARG A 254 -10.09 -3.97 3.62
N ALA A 255 -9.22 -3.01 3.89
CA ALA A 255 -9.42 -2.04 4.98
C ALA A 255 -10.59 -1.10 4.70
N TRP A 256 -10.74 -0.65 3.46
CA TRP A 256 -11.81 0.19 2.96
C TRP A 256 -13.18 -0.49 3.07
N ASP A 257 -13.23 -1.80 2.80
CA ASP A 257 -14.45 -2.59 2.86
C ASP A 257 -14.81 -3.08 4.27
N ALA A 258 -13.95 -2.84 5.26
CA ALA A 258 -14.27 -3.15 6.65
C ALA A 258 -15.46 -2.28 7.13
N ARG A 259 -16.56 -2.94 7.49
CA ARG A 259 -17.77 -2.30 8.04
C ARG A 259 -17.86 -2.36 9.57
N THR A 260 -16.89 -3.01 10.21
CA THR A 260 -16.84 -3.14 11.67
C THR A 260 -15.39 -2.99 12.16
N GLN A 261 -15.23 -2.56 13.41
CA GLN A 261 -13.91 -2.50 14.06
C GLN A 261 -13.20 -3.85 14.01
N SER A 262 -13.92 -4.94 14.28
CA SER A 262 -13.34 -6.29 14.25
C SER A 262 -12.85 -6.70 12.86
N ALA A 263 -13.56 -6.32 11.79
CA ALA A 263 -13.13 -6.59 10.43
C ALA A 263 -11.89 -5.78 10.08
N PHE A 264 -11.84 -4.51 10.51
CA PHE A 264 -10.68 -3.65 10.30
C PHE A 264 -9.45 -4.14 11.07
N ASP A 265 -9.62 -4.49 12.35
CA ASP A 265 -8.57 -5.06 13.21
C ASP A 265 -8.00 -6.35 12.61
N ALA A 266 -8.84 -7.16 11.95
CA ALA A 266 -8.38 -8.36 11.24
C ALA A 266 -7.50 -8.03 10.02
N VAL A 267 -7.78 -6.94 9.31
CA VAL A 267 -6.94 -6.45 8.21
C VAL A 267 -5.60 -5.95 8.76
N VAL A 268 -5.64 -5.09 9.79
CA VAL A 268 -4.45 -4.56 10.47
C VAL A 268 -3.58 -5.68 11.05
N ALA A 269 -4.19 -6.71 11.63
CA ALA A 269 -3.48 -7.87 12.15
C ALA A 269 -2.86 -8.77 11.08
N SER A 270 -3.31 -8.65 9.81
CA SER A 270 -2.76 -9.42 8.69
C SER A 270 -1.55 -8.75 8.01
N CYS A 271 -1.21 -7.52 8.39
CA CYS A 271 -0.05 -6.81 7.85
C CYS A 271 1.26 -7.49 8.27
N GLU A 272 2.10 -7.87 7.30
CA GLU A 272 3.45 -8.39 7.54
C GLU A 272 4.46 -7.25 7.85
N ASN A 273 4.13 -6.03 7.40
CA ASN A 273 4.92 -4.82 7.54
C ASN A 273 4.28 -3.91 8.60
N GLU A 274 5.05 -3.58 9.63
CA GLU A 274 4.59 -2.78 10.76
C GLU A 274 4.18 -1.36 10.34
N TRP A 275 4.88 -0.75 9.38
CA TRP A 275 4.53 0.59 8.91
C TRP A 275 3.14 0.62 8.28
N GLN A 276 2.77 -0.41 7.50
CA GLN A 276 1.46 -0.51 6.85
C GLN A 276 0.34 -0.57 7.91
N ARG A 277 0.57 -1.33 8.98
CA ARG A 277 -0.34 -1.40 10.13
C ARG A 277 -0.46 -0.04 10.84
N LEU A 278 0.65 0.66 11.06
CA LEU A 278 0.64 1.97 11.73
C LEU A 278 -0.13 3.00 10.89
N VAL A 279 0.14 3.05 9.58
CA VAL A 279 -0.58 3.91 8.64
C VAL A 279 -2.08 3.61 8.64
N LEU A 280 -2.49 2.33 8.49
CA LEU A 280 -3.91 1.98 8.54
C LEU A 280 -4.56 2.38 9.87
N THR A 281 -3.88 2.12 11.00
CA THR A 281 -4.37 2.51 12.33
C THR A 281 -4.56 4.03 12.41
N ARG A 282 -3.61 4.80 11.87
CA ARG A 282 -3.66 6.26 11.85
C ARG A 282 -4.76 6.79 10.93
N MET A 283 -4.98 6.16 9.77
CA MET A 283 -6.06 6.51 8.84
C MET A 283 -7.45 6.36 9.47
N LEU A 284 -7.62 5.47 10.46
CA LEU A 284 -8.87 5.32 11.20
C LEU A 284 -9.24 6.57 12.01
N GLU A 285 -8.25 7.38 12.39
CA GLU A 285 -8.44 8.67 13.06
C GLU A 285 -8.78 9.80 12.08
N GLN A 286 -8.96 9.49 10.80
CA GLN A 286 -9.36 10.38 9.71
C GLN A 286 -8.45 11.62 9.48
N PRO A 287 -7.10 11.49 9.49
CA PRO A 287 -6.21 12.54 9.01
C PRO A 287 -6.36 12.77 7.49
N THR A 288 -5.80 13.87 6.97
CA THR A 288 -5.63 14.02 5.53
C THR A 288 -4.50 13.11 5.02
N VAL A 289 -4.44 12.87 3.70
CA VAL A 289 -3.31 12.14 3.08
C VAL A 289 -1.99 12.84 3.40
N ASP A 290 -1.95 14.17 3.33
CA ASP A 290 -0.72 14.95 3.57
C ASP A 290 -0.25 14.84 5.03
N ASP A 291 -1.18 14.80 5.99
CA ASP A 291 -0.84 14.57 7.39
C ASP A 291 -0.20 13.19 7.60
N VAL A 292 -0.74 12.15 6.96
CA VAL A 292 -0.19 10.79 7.03
C VAL A 292 1.21 10.74 6.41
N LEU A 293 1.40 11.35 5.25
CA LEU A 293 2.70 11.41 4.58
C LEU A 293 3.74 12.07 5.49
N ALA A 294 3.44 13.25 6.02
CA ALA A 294 4.34 14.00 6.88
C ALA A 294 4.64 13.26 8.20
N GLU A 295 3.63 12.69 8.85
CA GLU A 295 3.79 11.98 10.13
C GLU A 295 4.71 10.76 10.02
N PHE A 296 4.60 10.02 8.91
CA PHE A 296 5.43 8.85 8.63
C PHE A 296 6.59 9.14 7.68
N SER A 297 6.88 10.41 7.37
CA SER A 297 7.95 10.83 6.45
C SER A 297 7.95 10.09 5.11
N LEU A 298 6.79 9.72 4.58
CA LEU A 298 6.66 8.84 3.41
C LEU A 298 7.07 9.53 2.10
N GLU A 299 7.17 10.86 2.07
CA GLU A 299 7.77 11.59 0.96
C GLU A 299 9.30 11.44 0.87
N THR A 300 9.96 10.91 1.90
CA THR A 300 11.43 10.83 1.96
C THR A 300 11.91 9.46 1.51
N GLN A 301 12.36 9.34 0.27
CA GLN A 301 13.09 8.13 -0.14
C GLN A 301 14.56 8.21 0.27
N VAL A 302 15.06 7.16 0.94
CA VAL A 302 16.49 7.05 1.26
C VAL A 302 17.20 6.31 0.13
N VAL A 303 18.05 7.04 -0.58
CA VAL A 303 18.92 6.51 -1.64
C VAL A 303 20.27 6.12 -1.02
N PRO A 304 20.92 5.02 -1.44
CA PRO A 304 22.28 4.72 -0.99
C PRO A 304 23.21 5.92 -1.15
N SER A 305 24.04 6.19 -0.14
CA SER A 305 25.20 7.06 -0.34
C SER A 305 26.19 6.31 -1.21
N ASP A 306 26.38 6.75 -2.45
CA ASP A 306 27.28 6.10 -3.39
C ASP A 306 28.71 6.06 -2.83
N PRO A 307 29.45 4.93 -2.95
CA PRO A 307 30.89 4.99 -2.78
C PRO A 307 31.45 5.90 -3.87
N GLU A 308 32.25 6.89 -3.49
CA GLU A 308 32.93 7.71 -4.48
C GLU A 308 33.64 6.83 -5.51
N PRO A 309 33.51 7.10 -6.82
CA PRO A 309 34.16 6.30 -7.84
C PRO A 309 35.67 6.30 -7.56
N THR A 310 36.26 5.11 -7.65
CA THR A 310 37.69 4.93 -7.40
C THR A 310 38.51 5.80 -8.37
N ALA A 311 39.74 6.12 -7.98
CA ALA A 311 40.65 6.90 -8.84
C ALA A 311 40.83 6.25 -10.23
N GLU A 312 40.85 4.92 -10.29
CA GLU A 312 40.96 4.16 -11.54
C GLU A 312 39.70 4.27 -12.41
N GLN A 313 38.50 4.21 -11.81
CA GLN A 313 37.24 4.41 -12.53
C GLN A 313 37.12 5.83 -13.08
N ARG A 314 37.49 6.84 -12.28
CA ARG A 314 37.53 8.24 -12.73
C ARG A 314 38.50 8.44 -13.89
N ASP A 315 39.72 7.89 -13.79
CA ASP A 315 40.74 7.98 -14.86
C ASP A 315 40.29 7.28 -16.16
N SER A 316 39.67 6.11 -16.04
CA SER A 316 39.13 5.38 -17.20
C SER A 316 38.05 6.18 -17.95
N TYR A 317 37.17 6.87 -17.23
CA TYR A 317 36.12 7.70 -17.85
C TYR A 317 36.67 8.97 -18.48
N LEU A 318 37.59 9.65 -17.81
CA LEU A 318 38.21 10.85 -18.39
C LEU A 318 38.87 10.53 -19.74
N ARG A 319 39.53 9.37 -19.85
CA ARG A 319 40.08 8.88 -21.13
C ARG A 319 39.00 8.58 -22.16
N ALA A 320 37.88 7.99 -21.75
CA ALA A 320 36.78 7.70 -22.65
C ALA A 320 36.13 8.99 -23.19
N VAL A 321 35.95 10.01 -22.33
CA VAL A 321 35.39 11.32 -22.70
C VAL A 321 36.33 12.02 -23.68
N GLU A 322 37.62 12.00 -23.39
CA GLU A 322 38.64 12.59 -24.27
C GLU A 322 38.64 11.91 -25.65
N ALA A 323 38.61 10.57 -25.69
CA ALA A 323 38.52 9.82 -26.95
C ALA A 323 37.22 10.09 -27.73
N THR A 324 36.10 10.30 -27.03
CA THR A 324 34.80 10.61 -27.64
C THR A 324 34.82 12.01 -28.25
N ARG A 325 35.39 12.98 -27.51
CA ARG A 325 35.57 14.35 -27.97
C ARG A 325 36.45 14.43 -29.21
N GLU A 326 37.58 13.73 -29.23
CA GLU A 326 38.44 13.65 -30.42
C GLU A 326 37.70 13.11 -31.65
N ARG A 327 36.80 12.13 -31.44
CA ARG A 327 35.99 11.56 -32.53
C ARG A 327 34.92 12.54 -33.02
N TRP A 328 34.27 13.27 -32.12
CA TRP A 328 33.33 14.34 -32.49
C TRP A 328 34.02 15.45 -33.29
N ASP A 329 35.21 15.88 -32.87
CA ASP A 329 36.02 16.89 -33.58
C ASP A 329 36.43 16.39 -34.98
N ALA A 330 36.59 15.07 -35.15
CA ALA A 330 36.82 14.43 -36.45
C ALA A 330 35.54 14.22 -37.28
N GLY A 331 34.38 14.71 -36.83
CA GLY A 331 33.09 14.58 -37.51
C GLY A 331 32.42 13.21 -37.35
N GLN A 332 32.92 12.35 -36.46
CA GLN A 332 32.30 11.08 -36.11
C GLN A 332 31.47 11.23 -34.84
N PHE A 333 30.15 11.31 -34.98
CA PHE A 333 29.26 11.29 -33.83
C PHE A 333 29.20 9.87 -33.23
N VAL A 334 29.72 9.75 -32.01
CA VAL A 334 29.66 8.55 -31.19
C VAL A 334 28.95 8.85 -29.87
N GLU A 335 28.37 7.82 -29.26
CA GLU A 335 27.72 7.96 -27.95
C GLU A 335 28.71 8.44 -26.90
N GLU A 336 28.26 9.36 -26.05
CA GLU A 336 29.02 9.84 -24.93
C GLU A 336 29.25 8.69 -23.94
N PRO A 337 30.47 8.50 -23.43
CA PRO A 337 30.76 7.39 -22.53
C PRO A 337 29.99 7.59 -21.22
N GLU A 338 29.50 6.49 -20.68
CA GLU A 338 28.75 6.52 -19.43
C GLU A 338 29.63 7.02 -18.27
N VAL A 339 29.06 7.91 -17.47
CA VAL A 339 29.70 8.40 -16.24
C VAL A 339 29.98 7.23 -15.30
N PRO A 340 31.18 7.09 -14.72
CA PRO A 340 31.49 6.08 -13.73
C PRO A 340 30.98 6.56 -12.37
N GLY A 341 30.28 5.66 -11.69
CA GLY A 341 29.24 6.06 -10.74
C GLY A 341 27.90 5.81 -11.42
N PRO A 342 26.91 5.24 -10.75
CA PRO A 342 25.74 4.74 -11.46
C PRO A 342 24.99 5.92 -12.13
N PRO A 343 24.73 5.88 -13.45
CA PRO A 343 23.50 6.46 -13.92
C PRO A 343 22.40 5.62 -13.26
N TYR A 344 21.53 6.21 -12.45
CA TYR A 344 20.28 5.56 -12.08
C TYR A 344 19.38 5.50 -13.33
N LEU A 345 19.80 4.72 -14.34
CA LEU A 345 18.87 3.97 -15.16
C LEU A 345 18.34 2.88 -14.22
N VAL A 346 17.37 3.23 -13.39
CA VAL A 346 16.52 2.25 -12.73
C VAL A 346 15.82 1.52 -13.87
N GLU A 347 16.40 0.39 -14.32
CA GLU A 347 15.70 -0.53 -15.18
C GLU A 347 14.44 -0.95 -14.42
N LEU A 348 13.29 -0.59 -14.98
CA LEU A 348 11.99 -0.84 -14.36
C LEU A 348 11.85 -2.34 -14.12
N GLY A 349 11.61 -2.72 -12.86
CA GLY A 349 11.44 -4.11 -12.44
C GLY A 349 12.64 -4.79 -11.81
N LEU A 350 13.85 -4.22 -11.85
CA LEU A 350 14.94 -4.86 -11.11
C LEU A 350 14.63 -4.89 -9.59
N PRO A 351 14.89 -6.02 -8.92
CA PRO A 351 14.75 -6.08 -7.47
C PRO A 351 15.72 -5.07 -6.85
N ALA A 352 15.30 -4.45 -5.74
CA ALA A 352 16.17 -3.53 -5.02
C ALA A 352 17.48 -4.25 -4.64
N SER A 353 18.59 -3.59 -4.94
CA SER A 353 19.91 -4.07 -4.56
C SER A 353 20.04 -4.14 -3.03
N ASP A 354 20.95 -4.98 -2.56
CA ASP A 354 21.21 -5.10 -1.13
C ASP A 354 21.64 -3.76 -0.52
N ALA A 355 22.40 -2.93 -1.27
CA ALA A 355 22.80 -1.60 -0.85
C ALA A 355 21.61 -0.63 -0.67
N GLU A 356 20.65 -0.64 -1.59
CA GLU A 356 19.42 0.15 -1.47
C GLU A 356 18.58 -0.30 -0.27
N ILE A 357 18.44 -1.61 -0.08
CA ILE A 357 17.71 -2.14 1.08
C ILE A 357 18.41 -1.75 2.37
N ILE A 358 19.73 -1.87 2.45
CA ILE A 358 20.50 -1.47 3.63
C ILE A 358 20.31 0.02 3.93
N ALA A 359 20.43 0.88 2.92
CA ALA A 359 20.25 2.31 3.07
C ALA A 359 18.83 2.67 3.56
N SER A 360 17.81 1.97 3.08
CA SER A 360 16.41 2.21 3.45
C SER A 360 16.12 2.05 4.94
N PHE A 361 16.92 1.28 5.69
CA PHE A 361 16.74 1.15 7.14
C PHE A 361 17.06 2.42 7.93
N GLU A 362 17.71 3.41 7.30
CA GLU A 362 17.91 4.74 7.88
C GLU A 362 16.64 5.60 7.81
N HIS A 363 15.64 5.20 7.02
CA HIS A 363 14.35 5.88 6.94
C HIS A 363 13.66 5.88 8.32
N PRO A 364 13.12 7.03 8.81
CA PRO A 364 12.47 7.12 10.11
C PRO A 364 11.41 6.05 10.35
N THR A 365 10.51 5.86 9.39
CA THR A 365 9.47 4.82 9.42
C THR A 365 10.01 3.39 9.28
N ALA A 366 11.11 3.15 8.56
CA ALA A 366 11.75 1.83 8.55
C ALA A 366 12.25 1.44 9.95
N ARG A 367 12.71 2.39 10.76
CA ARG A 367 13.11 2.16 12.16
C ARG A 367 11.93 1.85 13.11
N LEU A 368 10.71 2.19 12.71
CA LEU A 368 9.50 1.76 13.43
C LEU A 368 9.21 0.28 13.15
N GLN A 369 9.50 -0.19 11.94
CA GLN A 369 9.31 -1.58 11.54
C GLN A 369 10.45 -2.50 11.96
N PHE A 370 11.69 -2.05 11.85
CA PHE A 370 12.87 -2.86 12.12
C PHE A 370 13.63 -2.32 13.33
N GLN A 371 13.89 -3.21 14.29
CA GLN A 371 14.85 -2.94 15.33
C GLN A 371 16.26 -3.18 14.79
N HIS A 372 17.05 -2.10 14.70
CA HIS A 372 18.45 -2.19 14.31
C HIS A 372 19.34 -2.46 15.52
N SER A 373 20.36 -3.29 15.35
CA SER A 373 21.41 -3.48 16.34
C SER A 373 22.76 -3.69 15.65
N CYS A 374 23.79 -3.00 16.17
CA CYS A 374 25.17 -3.12 15.74
C CYS A 374 26.02 -3.71 16.86
N SER A 375 26.99 -4.57 16.50
CA SER A 375 28.15 -4.91 17.34
C SER A 375 29.39 -4.14 16.93
#